data_AF-A0A2K4IQF3-F1
#
_entry.id   AF-A0A2K4IQF3-F1
#
_cell.length_a   1.000
_cell.length_b   1.000
_cell.length_c   1.000
_cell.angle_alpha   90.00
_cell.angle_beta   90.00
_cell.angle_gamma   90.00
#
_symmetry.space_group_name_H-M   'P 1'
#
loop_
_entity.id
_entity.type
_entity.pdbx_description
1 polymer ?
#
loop_
_entity_poly.entity_id
_entity_poly.type
_entity_poly.pdbx_seq_one_letter_code
_entity_poly.pdbx_strand_id
1 'polypeptide(L)' 'MHFDIDRLSPEARRQVLALMEANGLTLGESLNQIVEGAVAEGATSAVGRRKAKVLQLVVTPMRASGRDSSG' A
#
# COMPACT_ATOMS: atom_id res chain seq x y z
N MET A 1 19.15 9.15 -13.58
CA MET A 1 18.91 8.28 -12.41
C MET A 1 19.69 6.99 -12.65
N HIS A 2 20.71 6.71 -11.85
CA HIS A 2 21.54 5.50 -12.02
C HIS A 2 20.94 4.39 -11.15
N PHE A 3 20.39 3.36 -11.78
CA PHE A 3 19.82 2.22 -11.09
C PHE A 3 20.85 1.10 -11.07
N ASP A 4 21.18 0.64 -9.86
CA ASP A 4 22.11 -0.44 -9.65
C ASP A 4 21.32 -1.71 -9.30
N ILE A 5 21.40 -2.69 -10.20
CA ILE A 5 20.72 -3.97 -10.09
C ILE A 5 21.22 -4.79 -8.89
N ASP A 6 22.41 -4.50 -8.36
CA ASP A 6 23.00 -5.17 -7.20
C ASP A 6 22.33 -4.79 -5.88
N ARG A 7 21.55 -3.70 -5.87
CA ARG A 7 20.78 -3.25 -4.70
C ARG A 7 19.41 -3.90 -4.57
N LEU A 8 18.98 -4.65 -5.59
CA LEU A 8 17.70 -5.35 -5.57
C LEU A 8 17.79 -6.62 -4.70
N SER A 9 16.67 -7.01 -4.09
CA SER A 9 16.59 -8.33 -3.47
C SER A 9 16.84 -9.42 -4.53
N PRO A 10 17.36 -10.60 -4.14
CA PRO A 10 17.63 -11.68 -5.11
C PRO A 10 16.40 -12.06 -5.95
N GLU A 11 15.21 -11.97 -5.36
CA GLU A 11 13.95 -12.23 -6.06
C GLU A 11 13.61 -11.15 -7.09
N ALA A 12 13.66 -9.88 -6.69
CA ALA A 12 13.40 -8.75 -7.59
C ALA A 12 14.42 -8.72 -8.75
N ARG A 13 15.68 -9.04 -8.46
CA ARG A 13 16.75 -9.15 -9.46
C ARG A 13 16.43 -10.17 -10.54
N ARG A 14 15.92 -11.35 -10.16
CA ARG A 14 15.50 -12.39 -11.11
C ARG A 14 14.34 -11.93 -11.99
N GLN A 15 13.32 -11.30 -11.41
CA GLN A 15 12.18 -10.80 -12.17
C GLN A 15 12.59 -9.74 -13.20
N VAL A 16 13.42 -8.79 -12.78
CA VAL A 16 13.96 -7.75 -13.66
C VAL A 16 14.78 -8.35 -14.81
N LEU A 17 15.69 -9.29 -14.52
CA LEU A 17 16.49 -9.94 -15.56
C LEU A 17 15.64 -10.74 -16.55
N ALA A 18 14.62 -11.46 -16.07
CA ALA A 18 13.69 -12.20 -16.93
C ALA A 18 12.90 -11.26 -17.86
N LEU A 19 12.49 -10.09 -17.36
CA LEU A 19 11.81 -9.05 -18.14
C LEU A 19 12.73 -8.44 -19.21
N MET A 20 13.98 -8.16 -18.85
CA MET A 20 15.00 -7.65 -19.77
C MET A 20 15.27 -8.66 -20.89
N GLU A 21 15.44 -9.94 -20.54
CA GLU A 21 15.72 -11.01 -21.50
C GLU A 21 14.53 -11.27 -22.45
N ALA A 22 13.31 -11.32 -21.91
CA ALA A 22 12.12 -11.63 -22.69
C ALA A 22 11.72 -10.53 -23.69
N ASN A 23 12.02 -9.27 -23.38
CA ASN A 23 11.52 -8.12 -24.14
C ASN A 23 12.63 -7.22 -24.71
N GLY A 24 13.90 -7.54 -24.48
CA GLY A 24 15.03 -6.69 -24.89
C GLY A 24 15.05 -5.33 -24.18
N LEU A 25 14.43 -5.23 -23.01
CA LEU A 25 14.24 -3.97 -22.29
C LEU A 25 15.50 -3.59 -21.50
N THR A 26 15.70 -2.30 -21.30
CA THR A 26 16.69 -1.79 -20.36
C THR A 26 16.26 -2.01 -18.90
N LEU A 27 17.21 -1.91 -17.97
CA LEU A 27 16.94 -2.00 -16.53
C LEU A 27 15.86 -0.99 -16.08
N GLY A 28 15.94 0.25 -16.58
CA GLY A 28 14.98 1.30 -16.24
C GLY A 28 13.57 1.00 -16.74
N GLU A 29 13.45 0.52 -17.97
CA GLU A 29 12.15 0.15 -18.56
C GLU A 29 11.53 -1.07 -17.85
N SER A 30 12.35 -2.06 -17.51
CA SER A 30 11.91 -3.26 -16.79
C SER A 30 11.41 -2.92 -15.38
N LEU A 31 12.12 -2.04 -14.67
CA LEU A 31 11.68 -1.54 -13.37
C LEU A 31 10.39 -0.74 -13.47
N ASN A 32 10.25 0.09 -14.51
CA ASN A 32 9.04 0.87 -14.72
C ASN A 32 7.82 -0.03 -14.92
N GLN A 33 7.93 -1.09 -15.73
CA GLN A 33 6.83 -2.05 -15.93
C GLN A 33 6.44 -2.78 -14.64
N ILE A 34 7.41 -3.20 -13.83
CA ILE A 34 7.13 -3.86 -12.54
C ILE A 34 6.40 -2.89 -11.61
N VAL A 35 6.85 -1.63 -11.54
CA VAL A 35 6.22 -0.60 -10.71
C VAL A 35 4.80 -0.29 -11.20
N GLU A 36 4.60 -0.11 -12.51
CA GLU A 36 3.28 0.12 -13.10
C GLU A 36 2.32 -1.04 -12.81
N GLY A 37 2.79 -2.29 -12.96
CA GLY A 37 2.03 -3.49 -12.60
C GLY A 37 1.64 -3.49 -11.12
N ALA A 38 2.59 -3.26 -10.22
CA ALA A 38 2.32 -3.21 -8.78
C ALA A 38 1.34 -2.09 -8.39
N VAL A 39 1.43 -0.92 -9.04
CA VAL A 39 0.49 0.19 -8.84
C VAL A 39 -0.91 -0.20 -9.33
N ALA A 40 -1.03 -0.79 -10.52
CA ALA A 40 -2.30 -1.24 -11.08
C ALA A 40 -2.97 -2.33 -10.22
N GLU A 41 -2.18 -3.21 -9.62
CA GLU A 41 -2.63 -4.25 -8.68
C GLU A 41 -2.99 -3.70 -7.29
N GLY A 42 -2.81 -2.40 -7.06
CA GLY A 42 -3.18 -1.75 -5.80
C GLY A 42 -2.17 -1.97 -4.68
N ALA A 43 -0.90 -2.28 -4.98
CA ALA A 43 0.16 -2.35 -3.97
C ALA A 43 0.26 -1.04 -3.16
N THR A 44 0.02 0.11 -3.79
CA THR A 44 -0.06 1.41 -3.11
C THR A 44 -1.19 1.49 -2.09
N SER A 45 -2.32 0.80 -2.32
CA SER A 45 -3.44 0.70 -1.37
C SER A 45 -3.10 -0.20 -0.18
N ALA A 46 -2.26 -1.23 -0.36
CA ALA A 46 -1.78 -2.09 0.72
C ALA A 46 -0.80 -1.35 1.65
N VAL A 47 0.11 -0.53 1.10
CA VAL A 47 1.09 0.24 1.86
C VAL A 47 0.46 1.51 2.48
N GLY A 48 -0.52 2.11 1.82
CA GLY A 48 -1.28 3.28 2.29
C GLY A 48 -2.30 2.98 3.41
N ARG A 49 -2.67 1.71 3.63
CA ARG A 49 -3.47 1.25 4.77
C ARG A 49 -2.62 1.24 6.06
N ARG A 50 -1.99 2.36 6.41
CA ARG A 50 -1.68 2.62 7.82
C ARG A 50 -3.04 2.70 8.51
N LYS A 51 -3.46 1.59 9.14
CA LYS A 51 -4.78 1.46 9.77
C LYS A 51 -5.01 2.71 10.61
N ALA A 52 -5.89 3.61 10.15
CA ALA A 52 -6.40 4.63 11.03
C ALA A 52 -6.94 3.86 12.24
N LYS A 53 -6.41 4.14 13.43
CA LYS A 53 -7.07 3.72 14.67
C LYS A 53 -8.46 4.30 14.51
N VAL A 54 -9.44 3.47 14.18
CA VAL A 54 -10.84 3.84 14.24
C VAL A 54 -11.03 4.27 15.67
N LEU A 55 -10.99 5.58 15.91
CA LEU A 55 -11.46 6.16 17.14
C LEU A 55 -12.87 5.63 17.24
N GLN A 56 -13.07 4.72 18.20
CA GLN A 56 -14.37 4.22 18.58
C GLN A 56 -15.28 5.44 18.62
N LEU A 57 -16.22 5.52 17.67
CA LEU A 57 -17.27 6.51 17.68
C LEU A 57 -18.01 6.31 18.99
N VAL A 58 -17.56 7.07 19.99
CA VAL A 58 -18.25 7.50 21.20
C VAL A 58 -19.44 6.62 21.56
N VAL A 59 -19.18 5.46 22.18
CA VAL A 59 -20.16 4.88 23.12
C VAL A 59 -20.02 5.65 24.42
N THR A 60 -20.46 6.91 24.43
CA THR A 60 -20.97 7.46 25.68
C THR A 60 -22.21 6.63 25.97
N PRO A 61 -22.28 5.87 27.08
CA PRO A 61 -23.55 5.28 27.48
C PRO A 61 -24.49 6.46 27.66
N MET A 62 -25.55 6.50 26.86
CA MET A 62 -26.60 7.49 26.95
C MET A 62 -27.12 7.45 28.39
N ARG A 63 -26.67 8.39 29.23
CA ARG A 63 -27.17 8.55 30.59
C ARG A 63 -28.62 8.98 30.43
N ALA A 64 -29.55 8.08 30.73
CA ALA A 64 -30.95 8.44 30.89
C ALA A 64 -31.02 9.52 31.98
N SER A 65 -31.21 10.77 31.56
CA SER A 65 -31.49 11.89 32.44
C SER A 65 -32.90 11.70 33.00
N GLY A 66 -32.99 11.66 34.33
CA GLY A 66 -34.23 11.46 35.07
C GLY A 66 -35.22 12.58 34.76
N ARG A 67 -36.44 12.18 34.38
CA ARG A 67 -37.59 13.06 34.30
C ARG A 67 -38.06 13.31 35.73
N ASP A 68 -37.61 14.40 36.32
CA ASP A 68 -38.34 15.08 37.40
C ASP A 68 -39.58 15.72 36.78
N SER A 69 -40.75 15.14 37.05
CA SER A 69 -42.04 15.80 36.84
C SER A 69 -42.56 16.22 38.20
N SER A 70 -42.30 17.47 38.57
CA SER A 70 -43.14 18.22 39.51
C SER A 70 -44.19 18.97 38.69
N GLY A 71 -45.46 18.67 38.94
CA GLY A 71 -46.63 19.24 38.27
C GLY A 71 -47.89 18.48 38.66
#